data_AF-A0AAD4LEQ1-F1
#
_entry.id   AF-A0AAD4LEQ1-F1
#
_cell.length_a   1.000
_cell.length_b   1.000
_cell.length_c   1.000
_cell.angle_alpha   90.00
_cell.angle_beta   90.00
_cell.angle_gamma   90.00
#
_symmetry.space_group_name_H-M   'P 1'
#
loop_
_entity.id
_entity.type
_entity.pdbx_description
1 polymer ?
#
loop_
_entity_poly.entity_id
_entity_poly.type
_entity_poly.pdbx_seq_one_letter_code
_entity_poly.pdbx_strand_id
1 'polypeptide(L)'
;MSGHAVADIRNTYGCSFIGLIISVMLFGITALQTWIYYWQYGNRDPKALKLFIAVIFLLDALHTSLCIYSVYWYLVLNFGNVEILDHNMWAMNVQTDINGLVDYMVQLYYARRVYIVGESIIIPIVIVIFGTTTFALGFVFTVRATALKFWSRYTSLIPVTCIGMGSSVVADILIAGSMCWFLYHKRTGFARTDSMIMTWMTYSVHSGLLTSVLTCIVLISFTTAPSSMYWQLFFWPMGKFYANSLLAM
;
A
#
# COMPACT_ATOMS: atom_id res chain seq x y z
N MET A 1 16.21 -29.91 -17.45
CA MET A 1 16.23 -28.44 -17.25
C MET A 1 14.85 -27.79 -17.39
N SER A 2 13.91 -28.35 -18.17
CA SER A 2 12.52 -27.87 -18.28
C SER A 2 11.70 -27.95 -16.99
N GLY A 3 11.93 -28.95 -16.12
CA GLY A 3 11.18 -29.10 -14.86
C GLY A 3 11.43 -28.03 -13.80
N HIS A 4 12.66 -27.49 -13.71
CA HIS A 4 12.99 -26.42 -12.76
C HIS A 4 12.44 -25.06 -13.22
N ALA A 5 12.57 -24.73 -14.51
CA ALA A 5 12.02 -23.49 -15.07
C ALA A 5 10.48 -23.42 -14.97
N VAL A 6 9.78 -24.55 -15.15
CA VAL A 6 8.32 -24.62 -15.00
C VAL A 6 7.88 -24.49 -13.53
N ALA A 7 8.69 -24.98 -12.58
CA ALA A 7 8.44 -24.79 -11.15
C ALA A 7 8.62 -23.31 -10.71
N ASP A 8 9.62 -22.62 -11.26
CA ASP A 8 9.86 -21.19 -11.00
C ASP A 8 8.73 -20.29 -11.54
N ILE A 9 8.18 -20.59 -12.73
CA ILE A 9 7.07 -19.83 -13.31
C ILE A 9 5.82 -19.92 -12.45
N ARG A 10 5.44 -21.15 -12.03
CA ARG A 10 4.24 -21.38 -11.22
C ARG A 10 4.29 -20.67 -9.88
N ASN A 11 5.45 -20.74 -9.21
CA ASN A 11 5.57 -20.17 -7.88
C ASN A 11 5.74 -18.64 -7.90
N THR A 12 6.38 -18.09 -8.92
CA THR A 12 6.65 -16.65 -9.02
C THR A 12 5.44 -15.90 -9.58
N TYR A 13 5.04 -16.23 -10.81
CA TYR A 13 3.97 -15.52 -11.50
C TYR A 13 2.57 -15.96 -11.08
N GLY A 14 2.42 -17.18 -10.56
CA GLY A 14 1.17 -17.62 -9.93
C GLY A 14 0.83 -16.76 -8.71
N CYS A 15 1.82 -16.44 -7.87
CA CYS A 15 1.63 -15.54 -6.74
C CYS A 15 1.29 -14.11 -7.18
N SER A 16 1.96 -13.57 -8.20
CA SER A 16 1.61 -12.26 -8.77
C SER A 16 0.19 -12.28 -9.34
N PHE A 17 -0.22 -13.32 -10.06
CA PHE A 17 -1.58 -13.45 -10.60
C PHE A 17 -2.65 -13.49 -9.50
N ILE A 18 -2.42 -14.24 -8.41
CA ILE A 18 -3.33 -14.25 -7.26
C ILE A 18 -3.38 -12.87 -6.61
N GLY A 19 -2.22 -12.22 -6.43
CA GLY A 19 -2.13 -10.84 -5.92
C GLY A 19 -2.91 -9.85 -6.79
N LEU A 20 -2.87 -10.02 -8.12
CA LEU A 20 -3.65 -9.22 -9.06
C LEU A 20 -5.14 -9.42 -8.85
N ILE A 21 -5.61 -10.66 -8.74
CA ILE A 21 -7.04 -10.95 -8.53
C ILE A 21 -7.53 -10.28 -7.25
N ILE A 22 -6.80 -10.46 -6.14
CA ILE A 22 -7.15 -9.84 -4.86
C ILE A 22 -7.16 -8.32 -5.00
N SER A 23 -6.14 -7.75 -5.67
CA SER A 23 -6.05 -6.32 -5.91
C SER A 23 -7.23 -5.80 -6.73
N VAL A 24 -7.60 -6.46 -7.83
CA VAL A 24 -8.76 -6.07 -8.66
C VAL A 24 -10.08 -6.18 -7.88
N MET A 25 -10.26 -7.21 -7.04
CA MET A 25 -11.44 -7.32 -6.17
C MET A 25 -11.51 -6.15 -5.18
N LEU A 26 -10.39 -5.81 -4.53
CA LEU A 26 -10.33 -4.69 -3.60
C LEU A 26 -10.57 -3.35 -4.31
N PHE A 27 -10.10 -3.18 -5.55
CA PHE A 27 -10.39 -1.99 -6.37
C PHE A 27 -11.89 -1.86 -6.63
N GLY A 28 -12.59 -2.97 -6.88
CA GLY A 28 -14.06 -2.98 -6.99
C GLY A 28 -14.74 -2.45 -5.72
N ILE A 29 -14.20 -2.80 -4.54
CA ILE A 29 -14.68 -2.26 -3.26
C ILE A 29 -14.37 -0.76 -3.16
N THR A 30 -13.16 -0.33 -3.52
CA THR A 30 -12.78 1.10 -3.53
C THR A 30 -13.71 1.91 -4.44
N ALA A 31 -14.05 1.39 -5.62
CA ALA A 31 -14.99 2.01 -6.55
C ALA A 31 -16.38 2.16 -5.94
N LEU A 32 -16.89 1.10 -5.30
CA LEU A 32 -18.18 1.12 -4.62
C LEU A 32 -18.20 2.12 -3.45
N GLN A 33 -17.18 2.10 -2.60
CA GLN A 33 -17.06 3.04 -1.47
C GLN A 33 -16.94 4.48 -1.95
N THR A 34 -16.17 4.73 -3.01
CA THR A 34 -16.05 6.07 -3.64
C THR A 34 -17.41 6.54 -4.17
N TRP A 35 -18.16 5.67 -4.84
CA TRP A 35 -19.51 6.00 -5.31
C TRP A 35 -20.46 6.35 -4.16
N ILE A 36 -20.49 5.51 -3.11
CA ILE A 36 -21.31 5.74 -1.92
C ILE A 36 -20.94 7.07 -1.25
N TYR A 37 -19.64 7.37 -1.16
CA TYR A 37 -19.14 8.62 -0.59
C TYR A 37 -19.71 9.84 -1.32
N TYR A 38 -19.58 9.87 -2.66
CA TYR A 38 -20.09 10.99 -3.45
C TYR A 38 -21.62 11.09 -3.41
N TRP A 39 -22.32 9.96 -3.33
CA TRP A 39 -23.77 9.92 -3.23
C TRP A 39 -24.28 10.47 -1.89
N GLN A 40 -23.69 10.06 -0.77
CA GLN A 40 -24.17 10.41 0.58
C GLN A 40 -23.60 11.73 1.10
N TYR A 41 -22.32 11.99 0.86
CA TYR A 41 -21.56 13.09 1.50
C TYR A 41 -21.10 14.16 0.50
N GLY A 42 -21.27 13.93 -0.80
CA GLY A 42 -20.77 14.82 -1.86
C GLY A 42 -21.22 16.29 -1.75
N ASN A 43 -22.38 16.56 -1.17
CA ASN A 43 -22.89 17.94 -0.99
C ASN A 43 -22.47 18.59 0.34
N ARG A 44 -22.02 17.81 1.33
CA ARG A 44 -21.73 18.31 2.69
C ARG A 44 -20.24 18.57 2.91
N ASP A 45 -19.38 17.78 2.28
CA ASP A 45 -17.95 17.83 2.56
C ASP A 45 -17.20 18.93 1.78
N PRO A 46 -16.06 19.41 2.31
CA PRO A 46 -15.20 20.36 1.63
C PRO A 46 -14.71 19.86 0.27
N LYS A 47 -14.54 20.78 -0.70
CA LYS A 47 -14.02 20.46 -2.04
C LYS A 47 -12.65 19.77 -2.02
N ALA A 48 -11.81 20.10 -1.04
CA ALA A 48 -10.49 19.50 -0.89
C ALA A 48 -10.55 17.99 -0.55
N LEU A 49 -11.49 17.56 0.31
CA LEU A 49 -11.64 16.15 0.67
C LEU A 49 -12.18 15.33 -0.52
N LYS A 50 -13.13 15.90 -1.26
CA LYS A 50 -13.62 15.31 -2.52
C LYS A 50 -12.48 15.12 -3.52
N LEU A 51 -11.72 16.18 -3.79
CA LEU A 51 -10.58 16.09 -4.71
C LEU A 51 -9.57 15.02 -4.24
N PHE A 52 -9.26 14.96 -2.95
CA PHE A 52 -8.37 13.95 -2.38
C PHE A 52 -8.86 12.52 -2.65
N ILE A 53 -10.15 12.24 -2.41
CA ILE A 53 -10.75 10.93 -2.68
C ILE A 53 -10.75 10.60 -4.17
N ALA A 54 -11.07 11.57 -5.04
CA ALA A 54 -10.98 11.37 -6.49
C ALA A 54 -9.56 11.02 -6.94
N VAL A 55 -8.54 11.70 -6.39
CA VAL A 55 -7.13 11.43 -6.70
C VAL A 55 -6.72 10.03 -6.26
N ILE A 56 -7.08 9.61 -5.05
CA ILE A 56 -6.81 8.24 -4.56
C ILE A 56 -7.45 7.20 -5.49
N PHE A 57 -8.72 7.40 -5.87
CA PHE A 57 -9.42 6.49 -6.77
C PHE A 57 -8.74 6.38 -8.14
N LEU A 58 -8.34 7.51 -8.73
CA LEU A 58 -7.65 7.53 -10.02
C LEU A 58 -6.26 6.89 -9.95
N LEU A 59 -5.52 7.13 -8.88
CA LEU A 59 -4.22 6.49 -8.66
C LEU A 59 -4.36 4.98 -8.48
N ASP A 60 -5.38 4.52 -7.75
CA ASP A 60 -5.61 3.08 -7.57
C ASP A 60 -6.09 2.39 -8.85
N ALA A 61 -6.88 3.09 -9.68
CA ALA A 61 -7.25 2.63 -11.02
C ALA A 61 -6.02 2.51 -11.93
N LEU A 62 -5.12 3.49 -11.89
CA LEU A 62 -3.87 3.48 -12.66
C LEU A 62 -2.94 2.36 -12.20
N HIS A 63 -2.74 2.21 -10.89
CA HIS A 63 -1.97 1.12 -10.29
C HIS A 63 -2.51 -0.24 -10.73
N THR A 64 -3.82 -0.46 -10.60
CA THR A 64 -4.48 -1.71 -11.01
C THR A 64 -4.29 -1.98 -12.51
N SER A 65 -4.44 -0.96 -13.36
CA SER A 65 -4.24 -1.08 -14.80
C SER A 65 -2.81 -1.48 -15.16
N LEU A 66 -1.80 -0.93 -14.46
CA LEU A 66 -0.40 -1.29 -14.65
C LEU A 66 -0.10 -2.71 -14.17
N CYS A 67 -0.69 -3.16 -13.06
CA CYS A 67 -0.57 -4.55 -12.61
C CYS A 67 -1.17 -5.52 -13.64
N ILE A 68 -2.37 -5.22 -14.17
CA ILE A 68 -3.01 -6.02 -15.23
C ILE A 68 -2.10 -6.08 -16.46
N TYR A 69 -1.61 -4.94 -16.93
CA TYR A 69 -0.74 -4.86 -18.09
C TYR A 69 0.55 -5.65 -17.88
N SER A 70 1.15 -5.57 -16.69
CA SER A 70 2.37 -6.31 -16.36
C SER A 70 2.14 -7.81 -16.43
N VAL A 71 1.09 -8.32 -15.78
CA VAL A 71 0.76 -9.75 -15.81
C VAL A 71 0.40 -10.22 -17.23
N TYR A 72 -0.35 -9.41 -17.98
CA TYR A 72 -0.70 -9.72 -19.37
C TYR A 72 0.54 -9.83 -20.28
N TRP A 73 1.52 -8.95 -20.07
CA TRP A 73 2.77 -8.97 -20.83
C TRP A 73 3.61 -10.22 -20.60
N TYR A 74 3.74 -10.66 -19.34
CA TYR A 74 4.49 -11.89 -19.01
C TYR A 74 3.73 -13.16 -19.37
N LEU A 75 2.42 -13.24 -19.08
CA LEU A 75 1.66 -14.49 -19.20
C LEU A 75 1.01 -14.71 -20.57
N VAL A 76 0.69 -13.64 -21.31
CA VAL A 76 -0.04 -13.73 -22.58
C VAL A 76 0.86 -13.36 -23.75
N LEU A 77 1.42 -12.15 -23.76
CA LEU A 77 2.19 -11.65 -24.91
C LEU A 77 3.50 -12.41 -25.11
N ASN A 78 4.16 -12.81 -24.03
CA ASN A 78 5.45 -13.51 -24.06
C ASN A 78 5.34 -14.95 -23.55
N PHE A 79 4.18 -15.58 -23.75
CA PHE A 79 3.95 -16.94 -23.28
C PHE A 79 5.01 -17.91 -23.82
N GLY A 80 5.63 -18.68 -22.91
CA GLY A 80 6.66 -19.67 -23.25
C GLY A 80 8.07 -19.09 -23.45
N ASN A 81 8.26 -17.77 -23.40
CA ASN A 81 9.58 -17.17 -23.47
C ASN A 81 10.23 -17.06 -22.08
N VAL A 82 11.14 -18.00 -21.79
CA VAL A 82 11.75 -18.13 -20.46
C VAL A 82 12.75 -17.01 -20.15
N GLU A 83 13.38 -16.43 -21.17
CA GLU A 83 14.38 -15.35 -20.98
C GLU A 83 13.74 -14.05 -20.47
N ILE A 84 12.49 -13.82 -20.86
CA ILE A 84 11.75 -12.62 -20.47
C ILE A 84 11.33 -12.66 -19.00
N LEU A 85 11.26 -13.85 -18.38
CA LEU A 85 10.82 -14.01 -16.99
C LEU A 85 11.77 -13.39 -15.98
N ASP A 86 13.08 -13.33 -16.26
CA ASP A 86 14.04 -12.64 -15.38
C ASP A 86 14.14 -11.14 -15.71
N HIS A 87 13.51 -10.67 -16.78
CA HIS A 87 13.57 -9.27 -17.17
C HIS A 87 12.57 -8.44 -16.38
N ASN A 88 13.03 -7.34 -15.78
CA ASN A 88 12.18 -6.35 -15.13
C ASN A 88 11.47 -5.48 -16.18
N MET A 89 10.15 -5.56 -16.22
CA MET A 89 9.29 -4.73 -17.05
C MET A 89 9.06 -3.36 -16.40
N TRP A 90 9.21 -2.28 -17.17
CA TRP A 90 9.03 -0.90 -16.68
C TRP A 90 7.70 -0.67 -15.94
N ALA A 91 6.62 -1.33 -16.36
CA ALA A 91 5.31 -1.20 -15.72
C ALA A 91 5.31 -1.71 -14.26
N MET A 92 6.15 -2.70 -13.93
CA MET A 92 6.34 -3.19 -12.56
C MET A 92 7.00 -2.15 -11.64
N ASN A 93 7.88 -1.32 -12.20
CA ASN A 93 8.53 -0.24 -11.46
C ASN A 93 7.54 0.90 -11.23
N VAL A 94 6.85 1.35 -12.28
CA VAL A 94 5.90 2.47 -12.19
C VAL A 94 4.71 2.14 -11.27
N GLN A 95 4.19 0.91 -11.31
CA GLN A 95 3.10 0.52 -10.39
C GLN A 95 3.54 0.58 -8.92
N THR A 96 4.80 0.24 -8.62
CA THR A 96 5.36 0.30 -7.25
C THR A 96 5.36 1.74 -6.74
N ASP A 97 5.77 2.69 -7.57
CA ASP A 97 5.80 4.12 -7.22
C ASP A 97 4.39 4.68 -6.98
N ILE A 98 3.41 4.28 -7.81
CA ILE A 98 2.03 4.72 -7.64
C ILE A 98 1.44 4.14 -6.35
N ASN A 99 1.69 2.87 -6.06
CA ASN A 99 1.25 2.24 -4.80
C ASN A 99 1.85 2.96 -3.58
N GLY A 100 3.16 3.26 -3.63
CA GLY A 100 3.85 4.01 -2.59
C GLY A 100 3.35 5.46 -2.44
N LEU A 101 2.95 6.10 -3.54
CA LEU A 101 2.34 7.43 -3.50
C LEU A 101 0.96 7.40 -2.82
N VAL A 102 0.13 6.40 -3.11
CA VAL A 102 -1.18 6.21 -2.44
C VAL A 102 -0.98 6.02 -0.95
N ASP A 103 -0.06 5.13 -0.54
CA ASP A 103 0.27 4.90 0.87
C ASP A 103 0.73 6.20 1.56
N TYR A 104 1.69 6.92 0.95
CA TYR A 104 2.17 8.19 1.49
C TYR A 104 1.06 9.24 1.64
N MET A 105 0.17 9.38 0.65
CA MET A 105 -0.99 10.27 0.73
C MET A 105 -1.93 9.90 1.88
N VAL A 106 -2.16 8.61 2.12
CA VAL A 106 -2.98 8.11 3.22
C VAL A 106 -2.31 8.36 4.57
N GLN A 107 -1.00 8.12 4.69
CA GLN A 107 -0.22 8.42 5.90
C GLN A 107 -0.26 9.92 6.25
N LEU A 108 -0.16 10.82 5.26
CA LEU A 108 -0.31 12.26 5.46
C LEU A 108 -1.71 12.64 5.98
N TYR A 109 -2.74 12.00 5.43
CA TYR A 109 -4.11 12.21 5.91
C TYR A 109 -4.28 11.77 7.36
N TYR A 110 -3.77 10.60 7.72
CA TYR A 110 -3.79 10.12 9.11
C TYR A 110 -2.94 10.99 10.04
N ALA A 111 -1.75 11.45 9.62
CA ALA A 111 -0.93 12.38 10.40
C ALA A 111 -1.69 13.68 10.70
N ARG A 112 -2.42 14.23 9.71
CA ARG A 112 -3.30 15.39 9.92
C ARG A 112 -4.41 15.09 10.94
N ARG A 113 -5.01 13.90 10.91
CA ARG A 113 -6.04 13.49 11.88
C ARG A 113 -5.46 13.39 13.29
N VAL A 114 -4.27 12.79 13.43
CA VAL A 114 -3.53 12.70 14.70
C VAL A 114 -3.26 14.10 15.26
N TYR A 115 -2.89 15.07 14.42
CA TYR A 115 -2.69 16.47 14.84
C TYR A 115 -3.98 17.10 15.39
N ILE A 116 -5.10 16.95 14.68
CA ILE A 116 -6.39 17.54 15.07
C ILE A 116 -6.91 16.91 16.36
N VAL A 117 -6.77 15.59 16.52
CA VAL A 117 -7.28 14.87 17.69
C VAL A 117 -6.35 15.02 18.88
N GLY A 118 -5.04 14.92 18.68
CA GLY A 118 -4.06 14.94 19.75
C GLY A 118 -3.63 16.32 20.22
N GLU A 119 -3.93 17.38 19.45
CA GLU A 119 -3.51 18.77 19.70
C GLU A 119 -1.99 18.92 19.90
N SER A 120 -1.21 17.93 19.44
CA SER A 120 0.24 17.88 19.53
C SER A 120 0.84 17.73 18.14
N ILE A 121 1.86 18.55 17.86
CA ILE A 121 2.52 18.59 16.55
C ILE A 121 3.67 17.58 16.43
N ILE A 122 4.22 17.10 17.55
CA ILE A 122 5.43 16.26 17.56
C ILE A 122 5.17 14.92 16.88
N ILE A 123 4.10 14.21 17.26
CA ILE A 123 3.78 12.88 16.71
C ILE A 123 3.49 12.95 15.20
N PRO A 124 2.63 13.86 14.70
CA PRO A 124 2.42 14.04 13.26
C PRO A 124 3.71 14.32 12.48
N ILE A 125 4.61 15.16 13.00
CA ILE A 125 5.90 15.43 12.35
C ILE A 125 6.72 14.16 12.22
N VAL A 126 6.81 13.35 13.29
CA VAL A 126 7.53 12.09 13.28
C VAL A 126 6.92 11.12 12.24
N ILE A 127 5.59 11.01 12.18
CA ILE A 127 4.90 10.20 11.16
C ILE A 127 5.25 10.67 9.75
N VAL A 128 5.24 11.99 9.49
CA VAL A 128 5.59 12.55 8.18
C VAL A 128 7.06 12.27 7.84
N ILE A 129 7.98 12.32 8.80
CA ILE A 129 9.41 11.99 8.58
C ILE A 129 9.56 10.52 8.17
N PHE A 130 8.91 9.59 8.87
CA PHE A 130 8.98 8.17 8.50
C PHE A 130 8.30 7.91 7.16
N GLY A 131 7.11 8.49 6.91
CA GLY A 131 6.40 8.33 5.64
C GLY A 131 7.16 8.91 4.44
N THR A 132 7.78 10.09 4.60
CA THR A 132 8.65 10.66 3.55
C THR A 132 9.88 9.81 3.30
N THR A 133 10.47 9.23 4.36
CA THR A 133 11.59 8.30 4.24
C THR A 133 11.20 7.04 3.46
N THR A 134 10.04 6.44 3.77
CA THR A 134 9.50 5.30 3.03
C THR A 134 9.29 5.64 1.56
N PHE A 135 8.65 6.76 1.25
CA PHE A 135 8.38 7.18 -0.13
C PHE A 135 9.68 7.46 -0.90
N ALA A 136 10.63 8.18 -0.30
CA ALA A 136 11.92 8.48 -0.92
C ALA A 136 12.73 7.20 -1.18
N LEU A 137 12.75 6.25 -0.25
CA LEU A 137 13.43 4.96 -0.42
C LEU A 137 12.71 4.08 -1.46
N GLY A 138 11.39 4.16 -1.56
CA GLY A 138 10.62 3.54 -2.65
C GLY A 138 11.03 4.06 -4.02
N PHE A 139 11.20 5.38 -4.17
CA PHE A 139 11.67 5.97 -5.42
C PHE A 139 13.12 5.56 -5.74
N VAL A 140 14.01 5.54 -4.73
CA VAL A 140 15.39 5.04 -4.89
C VAL A 140 15.39 3.56 -5.31
N PHE A 141 14.51 2.74 -4.73
CA PHE A 141 14.32 1.36 -5.13
C PHE A 141 13.95 1.26 -6.61
N THR A 142 12.97 2.02 -7.09
CA THR A 142 12.53 2.02 -8.50
C THR A 142 13.65 2.44 -9.47
N VAL A 143 14.41 3.48 -9.14
CA VAL A 143 15.55 3.92 -9.98
C VAL A 143 16.60 2.82 -10.08
N ARG A 144 16.98 2.20 -8.95
CA ARG A 144 17.97 1.11 -8.94
C ARG A 144 17.44 -0.16 -9.61
N ALA A 145 16.17 -0.50 -9.39
CA ALA A 145 15.48 -1.61 -10.03
C ALA A 145 15.48 -1.48 -11.57
N THR A 146 15.22 -0.28 -12.08
CA THR A 146 15.27 0.02 -13.52
C THR A 146 16.68 -0.10 -14.08
N ALA A 147 17.71 0.29 -13.31
CA ALA A 147 19.11 0.16 -13.71
C ALA A 147 19.60 -1.30 -13.74
N LEU A 148 19.13 -2.15 -12.82
CA LEU A 148 19.54 -3.55 -12.71
C LEU A 148 18.98 -4.43 -13.83
N LYS A 149 17.80 -4.09 -14.37
CA LYS A 149 17.04 -4.79 -15.43
C LYS A 149 16.65 -6.25 -15.17
N PHE A 150 17.29 -6.94 -14.24
CA PHE A 150 17.07 -8.36 -13.94
C PHE A 150 16.65 -8.60 -12.49
N TRP A 151 15.66 -9.46 -12.26
CA TRP A 151 15.17 -9.82 -10.92
C TRP A 151 16.24 -10.54 -10.10
N SER A 152 17.06 -11.36 -10.74
CA SER A 152 18.21 -12.05 -10.13
C SER A 152 19.19 -11.13 -9.38
N ARG A 153 19.23 -9.83 -9.70
CA ARG A 153 20.13 -8.85 -9.06
C ARG A 153 19.48 -8.05 -7.92
N TYR A 154 18.22 -8.32 -7.59
CA TYR A 154 17.45 -7.59 -6.57
C TYR A 154 17.96 -7.81 -5.15
N THR A 155 18.82 -8.81 -4.91
CA THR A 155 19.49 -9.01 -3.62
C THR A 155 20.25 -7.75 -3.17
N SER A 156 20.73 -6.94 -4.12
CA SER A 156 21.38 -5.65 -3.81
C SER A 156 20.43 -4.55 -3.29
N LEU A 157 19.12 -4.72 -3.47
CA LEU A 157 18.08 -3.78 -3.04
C LEU A 157 17.55 -4.09 -1.63
N ILE A 158 17.89 -5.25 -1.05
CA ILE A 158 17.45 -5.65 0.29
C ILE A 158 17.65 -4.55 1.34
N PRO A 159 18.82 -3.88 1.46
CA PRO A 159 19.00 -2.85 2.48
C PRO A 159 18.03 -1.68 2.33
N VAL A 160 17.79 -1.25 1.08
CA VAL A 160 16.87 -0.13 0.77
C VAL A 160 15.44 -0.52 1.13
N THR A 161 15.01 -1.71 0.72
CA THR A 161 13.67 -2.23 1.02
C THR A 161 13.46 -2.41 2.52
N CYS A 162 14.43 -2.94 3.26
CA CYS A 162 14.32 -3.14 4.71
C CYS A 162 14.16 -1.80 5.46
N ILE A 163 14.96 -0.79 5.12
CA ILE A 163 14.88 0.52 5.77
C ILE A 163 13.56 1.22 5.39
N GLY A 164 13.15 1.15 4.12
CA GLY A 164 11.90 1.74 3.64
C GLY A 164 10.67 1.10 4.28
N MET A 165 10.53 -0.22 4.15
CA MET A 165 9.40 -0.96 4.72
C MET A 165 9.39 -0.89 6.25
N GLY A 166 10.56 -0.96 6.89
CA GLY A 166 10.69 -0.79 8.35
C GLY A 166 10.23 0.59 8.82
N SER A 167 10.56 1.64 8.07
CA SER A 167 10.06 3.01 8.33
C SER A 167 8.54 3.08 8.22
N SER A 168 7.95 2.38 7.23
CA SER A 168 6.49 2.30 7.07
C SER A 168 5.81 1.62 8.26
N VAL A 169 6.36 0.50 8.74
CA VAL A 169 5.84 -0.18 9.94
C VAL A 169 5.86 0.74 11.15
N VAL A 170 6.94 1.49 11.35
CA VAL A 170 7.03 2.46 12.44
C VAL A 170 5.98 3.56 12.29
N ALA A 171 5.77 4.10 11.08
CA ALA A 171 4.75 5.10 10.82
C ALA A 171 3.33 4.58 11.13
N ASP A 172 3.00 3.37 10.68
CA ASP A 172 1.70 2.73 10.92
C ASP A 172 1.43 2.50 12.41
N ILE A 173 2.42 1.97 13.14
CA ILE A 173 2.31 1.74 14.58
C ILE A 173 2.13 3.06 15.33
N LEU A 174 2.84 4.12 14.93
CA LEU A 174 2.69 5.46 15.50
C LEU A 174 1.30 6.03 15.22
N ILE A 175 0.77 5.89 13.99
CA ILE A 175 -0.59 6.33 13.64
C ILE A 175 -1.61 5.60 14.50
N ALA A 176 -1.59 4.26 14.51
CA ALA A 176 -2.55 3.45 15.25
C ALA A 176 -2.46 3.68 16.76
N GLY A 177 -1.24 3.66 17.32
CA GLY A 177 -0.98 3.84 18.74
C GLY A 177 -1.35 5.24 19.23
N SER A 178 -0.98 6.29 18.49
CA SER A 178 -1.30 7.66 18.88
C SER A 178 -2.79 7.96 18.78
N MET A 179 -3.48 7.53 17.72
CA MET A 179 -4.94 7.68 17.60
C MET A 179 -5.66 6.98 18.75
N CYS A 180 -5.26 5.75 19.10
CA CYS A 180 -5.80 5.04 20.27
C CYS A 180 -5.61 5.84 21.55
N TRP A 181 -4.39 6.28 21.80
CA TRP A 181 -4.06 6.96 23.05
C TRP A 181 -4.84 8.28 23.18
N PHE A 182 -4.85 9.11 22.13
CA PHE A 182 -5.57 10.39 22.16
C PHE A 182 -7.09 10.20 22.27
N LEU A 183 -7.66 9.26 21.52
CA LEU A 183 -9.11 9.03 21.55
C LEU A 183 -9.58 8.37 22.86
N TYR A 184 -8.73 7.57 23.50
CA TYR A 184 -9.01 7.04 24.84
C TYR A 184 -9.07 8.15 25.90
N HIS A 185 -8.13 9.10 25.85
CA HIS A 185 -8.08 10.22 26.81
C HIS A 185 -9.13 11.31 26.55
N LYS A 186 -9.61 11.44 25.31
CA LYS A 186 -10.67 12.40 24.93
C LYS A 186 -12.09 11.85 25.05
N ARG A 187 -12.28 10.72 25.75
CA ARG A 187 -13.64 10.23 26.08
C ARG A 187 -14.39 11.26 26.90
N THR A 188 -15.53 11.67 26.39
CA THR A 188 -16.31 12.81 26.90
C THR A 188 -17.38 12.38 27.91
N GLY A 189 -17.63 11.07 28.06
CA GLY A 189 -18.69 10.52 28.92
C GLY A 189 -20.09 10.56 28.31
N PHE A 190 -20.26 11.15 27.12
CA PHE A 190 -21.51 11.12 26.36
C PHE A 190 -21.55 9.88 25.44
N ALA A 191 -22.51 8.99 25.67
CA ALA A 191 -22.60 7.69 24.98
C ALA A 191 -22.58 7.78 23.44
N ARG A 192 -23.20 8.81 22.84
CA ARG A 192 -23.25 8.98 21.37
C ARG A 192 -21.92 9.43 20.78
N THR A 193 -21.23 10.37 21.43
CA THR A 193 -19.92 10.88 21.00
C THR A 193 -18.83 9.83 21.22
N ASP A 194 -18.88 9.15 22.37
CA ASP A 194 -17.92 8.09 22.71
C ASP A 194 -18.08 6.85 21.79
N SER A 195 -19.30 6.54 21.32
CA SER A 195 -19.54 5.46 20.34
C SER A 195 -18.96 5.78 18.95
N MET A 196 -19.08 7.03 18.48
CA MET A 196 -18.45 7.46 17.22
C MET A 196 -16.91 7.47 17.33
N ILE A 197 -16.39 7.98 18.45
CA ILE A 197 -14.95 7.97 18.75
C ILE A 197 -14.42 6.53 18.80
N MET A 198 -15.16 5.62 19.43
CA MET A 198 -14.78 4.20 19.50
C MET A 198 -14.79 3.54 18.12
N THR A 199 -15.77 3.87 17.27
CA THR A 199 -15.81 3.39 15.88
C THR A 199 -14.58 3.84 15.10
N TRP A 200 -14.22 5.13 15.17
CA TRP A 200 -13.02 5.67 14.53
C TRP A 200 -11.71 5.08 15.08
N MET A 201 -11.63 4.82 16.40
CA MET A 201 -10.52 4.08 17.00
C MET A 201 -10.41 2.69 16.40
N THR A 202 -11.50 1.92 16.40
CA THR A 202 -11.53 0.55 15.90
C THR A 202 -11.09 0.49 14.44
N TYR A 203 -11.60 1.37 13.56
CA TYR A 203 -11.15 1.42 12.17
C TYR A 203 -9.68 1.79 12.02
N SER A 204 -9.18 2.80 12.75
CA SER A 204 -7.77 3.21 12.69
C SER A 204 -6.80 2.12 13.17
N VAL A 205 -7.22 1.36 14.19
CA VAL A 205 -6.44 0.24 14.74
C VAL A 205 -6.41 -0.92 13.77
N HIS A 206 -7.58 -1.32 13.26
CA HIS A 206 -7.65 -2.43 12.32
C HIS A 206 -6.90 -2.12 11.04
N SER A 207 -6.97 -0.88 10.54
CA SER A 207 -6.24 -0.49 9.33
C SER A 207 -4.73 -0.49 9.57
N GLY A 208 -4.24 0.20 10.62
CA GLY A 208 -2.80 0.32 10.87
C GLY A 208 -2.13 -0.98 11.30
N LEU A 209 -2.83 -1.84 12.05
CA LEU A 209 -2.31 -3.17 12.38
C LEU A 209 -2.29 -4.09 11.16
N LEU A 210 -3.35 -4.08 10.35
CA LEU A 210 -3.41 -4.91 9.14
C LEU A 210 -2.28 -4.54 8.17
N THR A 211 -2.06 -3.25 7.93
CA THR A 211 -1.01 -2.78 7.03
C THR A 211 0.39 -3.04 7.59
N SER A 212 0.59 -2.89 8.90
CA SER A 212 1.86 -3.27 9.56
C SER A 212 2.17 -4.76 9.37
N VAL A 213 1.18 -5.64 9.58
CA VAL A 213 1.34 -7.09 9.41
C VAL A 213 1.65 -7.43 7.96
N LEU A 214 0.93 -6.84 7.00
CA LEU A 214 1.18 -7.04 5.57
C LEU A 214 2.59 -6.55 5.18
N THR A 215 3.02 -5.40 5.68
CA THR A 215 4.37 -4.87 5.45
C THR A 215 5.46 -5.80 5.96
N CYS A 216 5.27 -6.36 7.16
CA CYS A 216 6.18 -7.36 7.72
C CYS A 216 6.24 -8.62 6.85
N ILE A 217 5.09 -9.12 6.36
CA ILE A 217 5.05 -10.28 5.46
C ILE A 217 5.76 -9.97 4.14
N VAL A 218 5.56 -8.79 3.57
CA VAL A 218 6.26 -8.32 2.36
C VAL A 218 7.77 -8.27 2.59
N LEU A 219 8.22 -7.71 3.72
CA LEU A 219 9.63 -7.60 4.08
C LEU A 219 10.26 -8.99 4.26
N ILE A 220 9.62 -9.90 4.98
CA ILE A 220 10.08 -11.28 5.17
C ILE A 220 10.15 -12.01 3.81
N SER A 221 9.12 -11.85 2.97
CA SER A 221 9.09 -12.47 1.63
C SER A 221 10.21 -11.94 0.74
N PHE A 222 10.48 -10.63 0.77
CA PHE A 222 11.52 -10.00 -0.03
C PHE A 222 12.93 -10.38 0.43
N THR A 223 13.14 -10.53 1.75
CA THR A 223 14.46 -10.89 2.31
C THR A 223 14.79 -12.38 2.13
N THR A 224 13.78 -13.25 2.22
CA THR A 224 13.96 -14.71 2.08
C THR A 224 14.07 -15.16 0.62
N ALA A 225 13.37 -14.49 -0.30
CA ALA A 225 13.37 -14.84 -1.72
C ALA A 225 13.36 -13.58 -2.61
N PRO A 226 14.45 -12.81 -2.64
CA PRO A 226 14.53 -11.51 -3.35
C PRO A 226 14.39 -11.63 -4.87
N SER A 227 14.78 -12.78 -5.44
CA SER A 227 14.64 -13.08 -6.87
C SER A 227 13.25 -13.62 -7.22
N SER A 228 12.42 -13.95 -6.24
CA SER A 228 11.06 -14.45 -6.45
C SER A 228 10.04 -13.35 -6.18
N MET A 229 8.90 -13.42 -6.87
CA MET A 229 7.84 -12.40 -6.82
C MET A 229 6.81 -12.65 -5.70
N TYR A 230 7.11 -13.49 -4.72
CA TYR A 230 6.18 -13.80 -3.62
C TYR A 230 5.71 -12.55 -2.87
N TRP A 231 6.59 -11.56 -2.72
CA TRP A 231 6.27 -10.29 -2.07
C TRP A 231 5.15 -9.52 -2.79
N GLN A 232 4.99 -9.69 -4.11
CA GLN A 232 3.95 -9.01 -4.90
C GLN A 232 2.54 -9.45 -4.52
N LEU A 233 2.37 -10.70 -4.08
CA LEU A 233 1.09 -11.25 -3.61
C LEU A 233 0.46 -10.37 -2.53
N PHE A 234 1.29 -9.89 -1.60
CA PHE A 234 0.85 -9.08 -0.47
C PHE A 234 1.00 -7.58 -0.73
N PHE A 235 1.97 -7.18 -1.54
CA PHE A 235 2.25 -5.78 -1.83
C PHE A 235 1.20 -5.12 -2.73
N TRP A 236 0.70 -5.79 -3.78
CA TRP A 236 -0.28 -5.19 -4.69
C TRP A 236 -1.65 -4.91 -4.05
N PRO A 237 -2.17 -5.77 -3.15
CA PRO A 237 -3.37 -5.46 -2.38
C PRO A 237 -3.18 -4.35 -1.32
N MET A 238 -1.94 -4.09 -0.89
CA MET A 238 -1.64 -3.27 0.29
C MET A 238 -2.18 -1.83 0.17
N GLY A 239 -1.89 -1.11 -0.92
CA GLY A 239 -2.40 0.25 -1.12
C GLY A 239 -3.92 0.34 -1.14
N LYS A 240 -4.60 -0.74 -1.55
CA LYS A 240 -6.06 -0.82 -1.56
C LYS A 240 -6.64 -1.03 -0.17
N PHE A 241 -5.95 -1.76 0.70
CA PHE A 241 -6.34 -1.83 2.11
C PHE A 241 -6.28 -0.46 2.79
N TYR A 242 -5.27 0.36 2.47
CA TYR A 242 -5.20 1.75 2.91
C TYR A 242 -6.36 2.59 2.38
N ALA A 243 -6.60 2.56 1.05
CA ALA A 243 -7.69 3.30 0.42
C ALA A 243 -9.07 2.90 0.97
N ASN A 244 -9.32 1.60 1.13
CA ASN A 244 -10.60 1.07 1.61
C ASN A 244 -10.84 1.40 3.09
N SER A 245 -9.78 1.38 3.89
CA SER A 245 -9.83 1.75 5.31
C SER A 245 -10.07 3.26 5.50
N LEU A 246 -9.47 4.09 4.64
CA LEU A 246 -9.71 5.52 4.58
C LEU A 246 -11.16 5.84 4.20
N LEU A 247 -11.69 5.21 3.16
CA LEU A 247 -13.06 5.45 2.66
C LEU A 247 -14.15 4.87 3.56
N ALA A 248 -13.83 3.89 4.40
CA ALA A 248 -14.76 3.34 5.38
C ALA A 248 -14.95 4.24 6.61
N MET A 249 -14.04 5.19 6.86
CA MET A 249 -14.08 6.12 8.00
C MET A 249 -15.00 7.30 7.75
#